data_AF-A0A923UA01-F1
#
_entry.id   AF-A0A923UA01-F1
#
_cell.length_a   1.000
_cell.length_b   1.000
_cell.length_c   1.000
_cell.angle_alpha   90.00
_cell.angle_beta   90.00
_cell.angle_gamma   90.00
#
_symmetry.space_group_name_H-M   'P 1'
#
loop_
_entity.id
_entity.type
_entity.pdbx_description
1 polymer ?
#
loop_
_entity_poly.entity_id
_entity_poly.type
_entity_poly.pdbx_seq_one_letter_code
_entity_poly.pdbx_strand_id
1 'polypeptide(L)'
;MATDDQAPWGRVDETGTVFVRDGEGERAVGQYPDGTAEEALGYFQRKYVELAGQVTLLEQRIKRGTAAVDVAKTISALKVTVASANAVGDLPSLITRLDALDSAVGELTEKQNAETKAATEAALAEREVLVVEAEKLAAQDPAKAQWKQVSTTLDEIFARWQKHQADGPRLPKNESNELWKRFRAARTIIETHRKAFFA
;
A
#
# COMPACT_ATOMS: atom_id res chain seq x y z
N MET A 1 -33.54 42.90 -14.67
CA MET A 1 -32.73 42.66 -13.46
C MET A 1 -31.67 41.65 -13.86
N ALA A 2 -30.42 42.08 -13.92
CA ALA A 2 -29.30 41.23 -14.31
C ALA A 2 -28.95 40.29 -13.15
N THR A 3 -29.25 39.00 -13.31
CA THR A 3 -28.74 37.91 -12.47
C THR A 3 -27.41 37.46 -13.04
N ASP A 4 -26.36 38.24 -12.82
CA ASP A 4 -25.03 37.96 -13.35
C ASP A 4 -24.01 37.93 -12.20
N ASP A 5 -24.07 36.90 -11.34
CA ASP A 5 -22.92 36.51 -10.49
C ASP A 5 -23.03 35.18 -9.67
N GLN A 6 -23.92 34.23 -9.98
CA GLN A 6 -24.31 33.24 -8.94
C GLN A 6 -23.43 31.98 -8.73
N ALA A 7 -22.37 31.74 -9.49
CA ALA A 7 -21.25 30.92 -9.03
C ALA A 7 -20.04 31.11 -9.98
N PRO A 8 -18.80 31.22 -9.47
CA PRO A 8 -17.63 31.34 -10.35
C PRO A 8 -17.52 30.16 -11.33
N TRP A 9 -18.01 28.99 -10.93
CA TRP A 9 -17.85 27.73 -11.65
C TRP A 9 -19.08 27.25 -12.42
N GLY A 10 -20.22 27.96 -12.36
CA GLY A 10 -21.41 27.50 -13.08
C GLY A 10 -22.55 28.50 -13.15
N ARG A 11 -23.44 28.27 -14.10
CA ARG A 11 -24.66 29.06 -14.32
C ARG A 11 -25.83 28.17 -14.70
N VAL A 12 -27.04 28.70 -14.54
CA VAL A 12 -28.28 28.07 -15.00
C VAL A 12 -28.92 29.00 -16.02
N ASP A 13 -29.40 28.46 -17.14
CA ASP A 13 -30.16 29.23 -18.11
C ASP A 13 -31.68 29.27 -17.79
N GLU A 14 -32.43 30.02 -18.59
CA GLU A 14 -33.88 30.19 -18.45
C GLU A 14 -34.68 28.88 -18.62
N THR A 15 -34.07 27.84 -19.19
CA THR A 15 -34.69 26.52 -19.38
C THR A 15 -34.43 25.56 -18.22
N GLY A 16 -33.67 26.01 -17.21
CA GLY A 16 -33.21 25.18 -16.09
C GLY A 16 -32.01 24.31 -16.45
N THR A 17 -31.32 24.58 -17.56
CA THR A 17 -30.10 23.86 -17.95
C THR A 17 -28.91 24.42 -17.19
N VAL A 18 -28.18 23.55 -16.51
CA VAL A 18 -27.00 23.87 -15.70
C VAL A 18 -25.74 23.69 -16.53
N PHE A 19 -24.87 24.69 -16.50
CA PHE A 19 -23.58 24.71 -17.17
C PHE A 19 -22.46 24.82 -16.13
N VAL A 20 -21.37 24.09 -16.36
CA VAL A 20 -20.10 24.25 -15.65
C VAL A 20 -19.12 25.02 -16.51
N ARG A 21 -18.29 25.85 -15.88
CA ARG A 21 -17.14 26.48 -16.51
C ARG A 21 -15.89 25.66 -16.22
N ASP A 22 -15.33 25.00 -17.23
CA ASP A 22 -14.13 24.17 -17.13
C ASP A 22 -12.97 24.78 -17.95
N GLY A 23 -12.32 25.79 -17.37
CA GLY A 23 -11.26 26.54 -18.05
C GLY A 23 -11.83 27.67 -18.89
N GLU A 24 -11.56 27.67 -20.21
CA GLU A 24 -12.05 28.71 -21.12
C GLU A 24 -13.43 28.39 -21.73
N GLY A 25 -14.00 27.21 -21.46
CA GLY A 25 -15.26 26.73 -22.02
C GLY A 25 -16.41 26.65 -21.02
N GLU A 26 -17.63 26.50 -21.55
CA GLU A 26 -18.81 26.11 -20.81
C GLU A 26 -19.38 24.79 -21.33
N ARG A 27 -19.72 23.88 -20.42
CA ARG A 27 -20.29 22.58 -20.72
C ARG A 27 -21.61 22.37 -19.99
N ALA A 28 -22.64 21.93 -20.70
CA ALA A 28 -23.90 21.52 -20.08
C ALA A 28 -23.69 20.26 -19.24
N VAL A 29 -24.06 20.30 -17.96
CA VAL A 29 -23.93 19.17 -17.01
C VAL A 29 -25.26 18.50 -16.69
N GLY A 30 -26.38 19.13 -17.03
CA GLY A 30 -27.71 18.57 -16.89
C GLY A 30 -28.78 19.63 -16.81
N GLN A 31 -30.03 19.20 -16.60
CA GLN A 31 -31.18 20.09 -16.48
C GLN A 31 -31.92 19.81 -15.17
N TYR A 32 -32.51 20.86 -14.60
CA TYR A 32 -33.30 20.80 -13.38
C TYR A 32 -34.63 21.56 -13.59
N PRO A 33 -35.63 20.95 -14.27
CA PRO A 33 -36.81 21.66 -14.77
C PRO A 33 -37.83 22.08 -13.69
N ASP A 34 -37.77 21.48 -12.50
CA ASP A 34 -38.79 21.65 -11.44
C ASP A 34 -38.26 22.37 -10.18
N GLY A 35 -37.20 23.18 -10.30
CA GLY A 35 -36.67 23.92 -9.15
C GLY A 35 -35.97 25.22 -9.50
N THR A 36 -35.51 25.91 -8.46
CA THR A 36 -34.81 27.18 -8.60
C THR A 36 -33.40 26.99 -9.15
N ALA A 37 -32.84 28.03 -9.77
CA ALA A 37 -31.46 28.02 -10.25
C ALA A 37 -30.45 27.71 -9.13
N GLU A 38 -30.72 28.20 -7.91
CA GLU A 38 -29.88 27.94 -6.73
C GLU A 38 -29.91 26.47 -6.29
N GLU A 39 -31.10 25.84 -6.27
CA GLU A 39 -31.24 24.41 -5.96
C GLU A 39 -30.56 23.53 -7.01
N ALA A 40 -30.70 23.89 -8.29
CA ALA A 40 -30.03 23.21 -9.40
C ALA A 40 -28.50 23.28 -9.24
N LEU A 41 -27.95 24.48 -9.03
CA LEU A 41 -26.52 24.66 -8.79
C LEU A 41 -26.05 23.89 -7.56
N GLY A 42 -26.77 23.98 -6.44
CA GLY A 42 -26.45 23.25 -5.21
C GLY A 42 -26.42 21.72 -5.41
N TYR A 43 -27.33 21.17 -6.23
CA TYR A 43 -27.32 19.74 -6.56
C TYR A 43 -26.04 19.32 -7.31
N PHE A 44 -25.64 20.05 -8.34
CA PHE A 44 -24.41 19.73 -9.10
C PHE A 44 -23.13 20.10 -8.34
N GLN A 45 -23.16 21.07 -7.43
CA GLN A 45 -22.06 21.40 -6.53
C GLN A 45 -21.82 20.30 -5.49
N ARG A 46 -22.87 19.67 -4.94
CA ARG A 46 -22.71 18.52 -4.04
C ARG A 46 -21.95 17.36 -4.70
N LYS A 47 -22.20 17.12 -5.99
CA LYS A 47 -21.44 16.11 -6.77
C LYS A 47 -19.96 16.48 -6.89
N TYR A 48 -19.64 17.76 -7.07
CA TYR A 48 -18.26 18.23 -7.05
C TYR A 48 -17.61 17.99 -5.68
N VAL A 49 -18.31 18.32 -4.59
CA VAL A 49 -17.81 18.10 -3.22
C VAL A 49 -17.49 16.62 -2.96
N GLU A 50 -18.32 15.71 -3.47
CA GLU A 50 -18.06 14.27 -3.38
C GLU A 50 -16.75 13.89 -4.10
N LEU A 51 -16.55 14.35 -5.33
CA LEU A 51 -15.32 14.10 -6.11
C LEU A 51 -14.08 14.70 -5.41
N ALA A 52 -14.19 15.92 -4.91
CA ALA A 52 -13.13 16.57 -4.15
C ALA A 52 -12.80 15.79 -2.86
N GLY A 53 -13.81 15.21 -2.22
CA GLY A 53 -13.67 14.30 -1.10
C GLY A 53 -12.89 13.04 -1.47
N GLN A 54 -13.22 12.41 -2.60
CA GLN A 54 -12.50 11.22 -3.09
C GLN A 54 -11.02 11.49 -3.38
N VAL A 55 -10.69 12.63 -4.01
CA VAL A 55 -9.30 13.05 -4.23
C VAL A 55 -8.58 13.26 -2.90
N THR A 56 -9.23 13.91 -1.94
CA THR A 56 -8.67 14.13 -0.60
C THR A 56 -8.43 12.81 0.16
N LEU A 57 -9.34 11.85 0.03
CA LEU A 57 -9.16 10.51 0.62
C LEU A 57 -7.99 9.76 -0.03
N LEU A 58 -7.81 9.89 -1.35
CA LEU A 58 -6.65 9.32 -2.04
C LEU A 58 -5.34 9.92 -1.52
N GLU A 59 -5.25 11.24 -1.36
CA GLU A 59 -4.07 11.91 -0.79
C GLU A 59 -3.74 11.39 0.63
N GLN A 60 -4.78 11.20 1.47
CA GLN A 60 -4.60 10.62 2.80
C GLN A 60 -4.14 9.16 2.75
N ARG A 61 -4.66 8.38 1.80
CA ARG A 61 -4.27 6.97 1.59
C ARG A 61 -2.81 6.86 1.16
N ILE A 62 -2.33 7.75 0.30
CA ILE A 62 -0.92 7.84 -0.09
C ILE A 62 -0.05 8.10 1.14
N LYS A 63 -0.42 9.09 1.97
CA LYS A 63 0.29 9.40 3.23
C LYS A 63 0.34 8.24 4.22
N ARG A 64 -0.67 7.36 4.21
CA ARG A 64 -0.75 6.15 5.04
C ARG A 64 0.01 4.95 4.46
N GLY A 65 0.70 5.10 3.34
CA GLY A 65 1.51 4.04 2.74
C GLY A 65 0.72 3.05 1.88
N THR A 66 -0.37 3.49 1.24
CA THR A 66 -1.06 2.65 0.24
C THR A 66 -0.09 2.27 -0.88
N ALA A 67 -0.18 1.03 -1.37
CA ALA A 67 0.67 0.54 -2.46
C ALA A 67 0.58 1.44 -3.70
N ALA A 68 1.73 1.80 -4.27
CA ALA A 68 1.83 2.72 -5.40
C ALA A 68 1.01 2.26 -6.62
N VAL A 69 0.94 0.94 -6.84
CA VAL A 69 0.13 0.35 -7.91
C VAL A 69 -1.37 0.61 -7.74
N ASP A 70 -1.87 0.60 -6.51
CA ASP A 70 -3.29 0.86 -6.23
C ASP A 70 -3.60 2.35 -6.26
N VAL A 71 -2.63 3.18 -5.85
CA VAL A 71 -2.67 4.63 -6.01
C VAL A 71 -2.79 4.98 -7.50
N ALA A 72 -1.91 4.46 -8.35
CA ALA A 72 -1.91 4.71 -9.79
C ALA A 72 -3.26 4.33 -10.44
N LYS A 73 -3.80 3.15 -10.12
CA LYS A 73 -5.13 2.72 -10.60
C LYS A 73 -6.24 3.68 -10.17
N THR A 74 -6.21 4.13 -8.92
CA THR A 74 -7.21 5.06 -8.39
C THR A 74 -7.12 6.43 -9.06
N ILE A 75 -5.89 6.93 -9.31
CA ILE A 75 -5.66 8.18 -10.05
C ILE A 75 -6.27 8.07 -11.44
N SER A 76 -5.93 7.03 -12.21
CA SER A 76 -6.46 6.84 -13.57
C SER A 76 -7.99 6.78 -13.60
N ALA A 77 -8.61 6.07 -12.65
CA ALA A 77 -10.07 6.00 -12.54
C ALA A 77 -10.67 7.38 -12.22
N LEU A 78 -10.13 8.09 -11.22
CA LEU A 78 -10.62 9.41 -10.83
C LEU A 78 -10.43 10.46 -11.92
N LYS A 79 -9.34 10.43 -12.68
CA LYS A 79 -9.14 11.34 -13.84
C LYS A 79 -10.27 11.18 -14.86
N VAL A 80 -10.64 9.94 -15.19
CA VAL A 80 -11.77 9.65 -16.10
C VAL A 80 -13.10 10.12 -15.51
N THR A 81 -13.34 9.85 -14.22
CA THR A 81 -14.57 10.27 -13.53
C THR A 81 -14.71 11.78 -13.47
N VAL A 82 -13.64 12.51 -13.13
CA VAL A 82 -13.65 13.98 -13.03
C VAL A 82 -13.82 14.63 -14.40
N ALA A 83 -13.15 14.12 -15.44
CA ALA A 83 -13.24 14.67 -16.80
C ALA A 83 -14.64 14.56 -17.40
N SER A 84 -15.39 13.51 -17.04
CA SER A 84 -16.78 13.27 -17.51
C SER A 84 -17.85 13.65 -16.48
N ALA A 85 -17.47 14.29 -15.38
CA ALA A 85 -18.38 14.57 -14.28
C ALA A 85 -19.46 15.59 -14.68
N ASN A 86 -20.70 15.25 -14.39
CA ASN A 86 -21.82 16.19 -14.36
C ASN A 86 -21.86 16.85 -12.98
N ALA A 87 -20.98 17.82 -12.78
CA ALA A 87 -20.79 18.52 -11.51
C ALA A 87 -20.40 19.98 -11.77
N VAL A 88 -20.71 20.86 -10.81
CA VAL A 88 -20.37 22.29 -10.89
C VAL A 88 -19.35 22.60 -9.80
N GLY A 89 -18.15 23.02 -10.19
CA GLY A 89 -17.06 23.36 -9.28
C GLY A 89 -15.73 23.42 -10.04
N ASP A 90 -14.63 23.62 -9.30
CA ASP A 90 -13.28 23.69 -9.86
C ASP A 90 -12.74 22.29 -10.24
N LEU A 91 -13.30 21.73 -11.32
CA LEU A 91 -12.86 20.46 -11.90
C LEU A 91 -11.41 20.50 -12.42
N PRO A 92 -10.94 21.61 -13.06
CA PRO A 92 -9.54 21.72 -13.47
C PRO A 92 -8.55 21.59 -12.31
N SER A 93 -8.87 22.12 -11.13
CA SER A 93 -8.04 21.96 -9.94
C SER A 93 -7.99 20.51 -9.43
N LEU A 94 -9.08 19.75 -9.53
CA LEU A 94 -9.07 18.32 -9.20
C LEU A 94 -8.17 17.53 -10.16
N ILE A 95 -8.22 17.81 -11.47
CA ILE A 95 -7.33 17.20 -12.45
C ILE A 95 -5.86 17.57 -12.15
N THR A 96 -5.58 18.84 -11.89
CA THR A 96 -4.24 19.31 -11.52
C THR A 96 -3.69 18.58 -10.30
N ARG A 97 -4.52 18.39 -9.26
CA ARG A 97 -4.13 17.60 -8.08
C ARG A 97 -3.83 16.14 -8.44
N LEU A 98 -4.69 15.52 -9.26
CA LEU A 98 -4.48 14.14 -9.71
C LEU A 98 -3.22 13.98 -10.58
N ASP A 99 -2.89 14.96 -11.43
CA ASP A 99 -1.65 14.97 -12.24
C ASP A 99 -0.40 15.12 -11.38
N ALA A 100 -0.46 15.96 -10.36
CA ALA A 100 0.63 16.09 -9.38
C ALA A 100 0.87 14.78 -8.62
N LEU A 101 -0.21 14.09 -8.22
CA LEU A 101 -0.11 12.78 -7.59
C LEU A 101 0.46 11.73 -8.55
N ASP A 102 0.01 11.73 -9.80
CA ASP A 102 0.46 10.81 -10.85
C ASP A 102 1.97 10.94 -11.10
N SER A 103 2.46 12.18 -11.16
CA SER A 103 3.88 12.48 -11.31
C SER A 103 4.72 11.96 -10.14
N ALA A 104 4.15 11.93 -8.93
CA ALA A 104 4.80 11.41 -7.73
C ALA A 104 4.72 9.86 -7.58
N VAL A 105 3.90 9.17 -8.40
CA VAL A 105 3.76 7.69 -8.32
C VAL A 105 5.08 6.98 -8.59
N GLY A 106 5.90 7.50 -9.51
CA GLY A 106 7.21 6.93 -9.83
C GLY A 106 8.11 6.87 -8.60
N GLU A 107 8.31 8.01 -7.94
CA GLU A 107 9.10 8.11 -6.71
C GLU A 107 8.53 7.24 -5.58
N LEU A 108 7.20 7.23 -5.42
CA LEU A 108 6.54 6.37 -4.44
C LEU A 108 6.81 4.88 -4.71
N THR A 109 6.78 4.47 -5.97
CA THR A 109 7.07 3.09 -6.39
C THR A 109 8.51 2.71 -6.10
N GLU A 110 9.46 3.57 -6.45
CA GLU A 110 10.88 3.34 -6.18
C GLU A 110 11.15 3.22 -4.68
N LYS A 111 10.59 4.12 -3.89
CA LYS A 111 10.71 4.09 -2.43
C LYS A 111 10.15 2.79 -1.83
N GLN A 112 8.93 2.39 -2.20
CA GLN A 112 8.31 1.17 -1.70
C GLN A 112 9.08 -0.10 -2.11
N ASN A 113 9.61 -0.13 -3.33
CA ASN A 113 10.45 -1.23 -3.80
C ASN A 113 11.76 -1.31 -3.02
N ALA A 114 12.40 -0.18 -2.75
CA ALA A 114 13.62 -0.11 -1.95
C ALA A 114 13.39 -0.58 -0.51
N GLU A 115 12.30 -0.13 0.13
CA GLU A 115 11.90 -0.55 1.48
C GLU A 115 11.61 -2.06 1.54
N THR A 116 10.87 -2.59 0.56
CA THR A 116 10.54 -4.02 0.48
C THR A 116 11.79 -4.87 0.29
N LYS A 117 12.70 -4.43 -0.57
CA LYS A 117 13.99 -5.08 -0.81
C LYS A 117 14.84 -5.10 0.46
N ALA A 118 14.99 -3.94 1.12
CA ALA A 118 15.76 -3.83 2.36
C ALA A 118 15.17 -4.70 3.48
N ALA A 119 13.85 -4.73 3.64
CA ALA A 119 13.19 -5.60 4.61
C ALA A 119 13.43 -7.09 4.31
N THR A 120 13.40 -7.48 3.04
CA THR A 120 13.67 -8.85 2.61
C THR A 120 15.13 -9.24 2.88
N GLU A 121 16.08 -8.36 2.57
CA GLU A 121 17.51 -8.58 2.83
C GLU A 121 17.80 -8.70 4.33
N ALA A 122 17.22 -7.82 5.15
CA ALA A 122 17.35 -7.88 6.60
C ALA A 122 16.79 -9.19 7.19
N ALA A 123 15.63 -9.63 6.71
CA ALA A 123 15.02 -10.88 7.16
C ALA A 123 15.79 -12.13 6.68
N LEU A 124 16.41 -12.09 5.50
CA LEU A 124 17.34 -13.14 5.07
C LEU A 124 18.55 -13.21 5.99
N ALA A 125 19.14 -12.06 6.34
CA ALA A 125 20.27 -11.99 7.25
C ALA A 125 19.91 -12.51 8.66
N GLU A 126 18.73 -12.16 9.19
CA GLU A 126 18.25 -12.67 10.49
C GLU A 126 18.11 -14.20 10.46
N ARG A 127 17.54 -14.78 9.39
CA ARG A 127 17.46 -16.24 9.27
C ARG A 127 18.84 -16.88 9.15
N GLU A 128 19.76 -16.28 8.40
CA GLU A 128 21.14 -16.78 8.32
C GLU A 128 21.80 -16.83 9.70
N VAL A 129 21.60 -15.82 10.55
CA VAL A 129 22.09 -15.84 11.93
C VAL A 129 21.55 -17.05 12.70
N LEU A 130 20.25 -17.33 12.63
CA LEU A 130 19.65 -18.49 13.30
C LEU A 130 20.20 -19.83 12.77
N VAL A 131 20.42 -19.94 11.45
CA VAL A 131 21.04 -21.12 10.85
C VAL A 131 22.46 -21.31 11.37
N VAL A 132 23.27 -20.24 11.36
CA VAL A 132 24.65 -20.27 11.82
C VAL A 132 24.74 -20.60 13.31
N GLU A 133 23.82 -20.10 14.14
CA GLU A 133 23.74 -20.50 15.55
C GLU A 133 23.47 -22.01 15.71
N ALA A 134 22.53 -22.57 14.94
CA ALA A 134 22.25 -24.00 14.97
C ALA A 134 23.43 -24.84 14.44
N GLU A 135 24.10 -24.40 13.38
CA GLU A 135 25.29 -25.05 12.82
C GLU A 135 26.45 -25.04 13.82
N LYS A 136 26.67 -23.91 14.52
CA LYS A 136 27.66 -23.82 15.61
C LYS A 136 27.35 -24.79 16.74
N LEU A 137 26.08 -24.92 17.12
CA LEU A 137 25.63 -25.87 18.13
C LEU A 137 25.86 -27.32 17.69
N ALA A 138 25.62 -27.62 16.41
CA ALA A 138 25.86 -28.94 15.82
C ALA A 138 27.34 -29.30 15.71
N ALA A 139 28.23 -28.30 15.55
CA ALA A 139 29.67 -28.48 15.44
C ALA A 139 30.38 -28.67 16.79
N GLN A 140 29.68 -28.56 17.92
CA GLN A 140 30.27 -28.78 19.25
C GLN A 140 30.66 -30.25 19.44
N ASP A 141 31.75 -30.47 20.18
CA ASP A 141 32.22 -31.82 20.56
C ASP A 141 31.14 -32.56 21.36
N PRO A 142 30.56 -33.65 20.82
CA PRO A 142 29.50 -34.41 21.49
C PRO A 142 29.91 -34.96 22.85
N ALA A 143 31.20 -35.27 23.05
CA ALA A 143 31.70 -35.81 24.31
C ALA A 143 31.71 -34.78 25.45
N LYS A 144 31.66 -33.48 25.12
CA LYS A 144 31.66 -32.36 26.09
C LYS A 144 30.32 -31.64 26.15
N ALA A 145 29.32 -32.10 25.40
CA ALA A 145 28.03 -31.45 25.27
C ALA A 145 27.19 -31.57 26.56
N GLN A 146 26.69 -30.44 27.05
CA GLN A 146 25.66 -30.39 28.09
C GLN A 146 24.28 -30.57 27.43
N TRP A 147 23.87 -31.83 27.19
CA TRP A 147 22.72 -32.16 26.34
C TRP A 147 21.38 -31.50 26.71
N LYS A 148 21.16 -31.22 27.99
CA LYS A 148 20.00 -30.47 28.45
C LYS A 148 20.02 -29.04 27.92
N GLN A 149 21.16 -28.35 28.06
CA GLN A 149 21.36 -26.98 27.58
C GLN A 149 21.33 -26.93 26.04
N VAL A 150 22.00 -27.88 25.37
CA VAL A 150 21.98 -27.98 23.90
C VAL A 150 20.55 -28.12 23.37
N SER A 151 19.72 -28.97 24.00
CA SER A 151 18.32 -29.13 23.59
C SER A 151 17.52 -27.84 23.80
N THR A 152 17.66 -27.20 24.97
CA THR A 152 17.00 -25.91 25.26
C THR A 152 17.38 -24.83 24.25
N THR A 153 18.68 -24.67 23.96
CA THR A 153 19.14 -23.67 22.98
C THR A 153 18.62 -23.97 21.57
N LEU A 154 18.59 -25.24 21.16
CA LEU A 154 18.03 -25.62 19.86
C LEU A 154 16.54 -25.28 19.76
N ASP A 155 15.78 -25.55 20.81
CA ASP A 155 14.35 -25.21 20.88
C ASP A 155 14.13 -23.69 20.83
N GLU A 156 14.97 -22.89 21.51
CA GLU A 156 14.94 -21.42 21.46
C GLU A 156 15.26 -20.86 20.07
N ILE A 157 16.25 -21.41 19.36
CA ILE A 157 16.56 -21.01 17.98
C ILE A 157 15.38 -21.37 17.07
N PHE A 158 14.79 -22.55 17.22
CA PHE A 158 13.65 -22.96 16.41
C PHE A 158 12.41 -22.09 16.68
N ALA A 159 12.15 -21.73 17.93
CA ALA A 159 11.06 -20.81 18.28
C ALA A 159 11.27 -19.42 17.65
N ARG A 160 12.50 -18.88 17.69
CA ARG A 160 12.85 -17.62 16.98
C ARG A 160 12.65 -17.74 15.48
N TRP A 161 13.05 -18.86 14.88
CA TRP A 161 12.82 -19.13 13.45
C TRP A 161 11.33 -19.12 13.12
N GLN A 162 10.50 -19.84 13.88
CA GLN A 162 9.06 -19.91 13.67
C GLN A 162 8.40 -18.55 13.81
N LYS A 163 8.77 -17.78 14.84
CA LYS A 163 8.28 -16.41 15.04
C LYS A 163 8.64 -15.51 13.87
N HIS A 164 9.92 -15.51 13.47
CA HIS A 164 10.37 -14.71 12.33
C HIS A 164 9.73 -15.16 11.00
N GLN A 165 9.38 -16.44 10.86
CA GLN A 165 8.63 -16.94 9.71
C GLN A 165 7.16 -16.49 9.70
N ALA A 166 6.52 -16.35 10.86
CA ALA A 166 5.13 -15.95 11.00
C ALA A 166 4.96 -14.42 10.89
N ASP A 167 5.84 -13.66 11.55
CA ASP A 167 5.70 -12.20 11.69
C ASP A 167 6.54 -11.42 10.68
N GLY A 168 7.58 -12.05 10.11
CA GLY A 168 8.53 -11.40 9.20
C GLY A 168 8.05 -11.31 7.76
N PRO A 169 8.77 -10.57 6.90
CA PRO A 169 8.43 -10.45 5.49
C PRO A 169 8.53 -11.80 4.78
N ARG A 170 7.70 -11.98 3.75
CA ARG A 170 7.70 -13.20 2.95
C ARG A 170 8.99 -13.28 2.13
N LEU A 171 9.84 -14.23 2.48
CA LEU A 171 11.10 -14.43 1.78
C LEU A 171 10.94 -15.15 0.43
N PRO A 172 11.84 -14.89 -0.52
CA PRO A 172 12.01 -15.69 -1.72
C PRO A 172 12.11 -17.20 -1.45
N LYS A 173 11.44 -18.00 -2.27
CA LYS A 173 11.27 -19.44 -2.04
C LYS A 173 12.60 -20.19 -2.04
N ASN A 174 13.52 -19.87 -2.94
CA ASN A 174 14.78 -20.60 -3.10
C ASN A 174 15.69 -20.38 -1.89
N GLU A 175 15.85 -19.12 -1.50
CA GLU A 175 16.68 -18.67 -0.39
C GLU A 175 16.11 -19.19 0.94
N SER A 176 14.79 -19.10 1.12
CA SER A 176 14.12 -19.69 2.29
C SER A 176 14.33 -21.21 2.37
N ASN A 177 14.30 -21.92 1.24
CA ASN A 177 14.47 -23.38 1.21
C ASN A 177 15.91 -23.79 1.54
N GLU A 178 16.91 -23.08 1.02
CA GLU A 178 18.32 -23.36 1.31
C GLU A 178 18.63 -23.14 2.80
N LEU A 179 18.18 -22.03 3.38
CA LEU A 179 18.32 -21.76 4.81
C LEU A 179 17.63 -22.84 5.66
N TRP A 180 16.42 -23.24 5.29
CA TRP A 180 15.69 -24.29 6.00
C TRP A 180 16.34 -25.67 5.89
N LYS A 181 16.94 -25.98 4.74
CA LYS A 181 17.70 -27.21 4.52
C LYS A 181 18.91 -27.26 5.44
N ARG A 182 19.68 -26.18 5.53
CA ARG A 182 20.83 -26.06 6.45
C ARG A 182 20.42 -26.18 7.90
N PHE A 183 19.38 -25.46 8.32
CA PHE A 183 18.85 -25.55 9.68
C PHE A 183 18.45 -26.99 10.06
N ARG A 184 17.71 -27.67 9.17
CA ARG A 184 17.32 -29.07 9.39
C ARG A 184 18.51 -30.01 9.48
N ALA A 185 19.52 -29.82 8.63
CA ALA A 185 20.73 -30.63 8.67
C ALA A 185 21.46 -30.48 10.03
N ALA A 186 21.63 -29.25 10.52
CA ALA A 186 22.22 -28.98 11.83
C ALA A 186 21.42 -29.66 12.95
N ARG A 187 20.09 -29.54 12.92
CA ARG A 187 19.20 -30.22 13.87
C ARG A 187 19.35 -31.74 13.84
N THR A 188 19.40 -32.36 12.66
CA THR A 188 19.60 -33.81 12.52
C THR A 188 20.93 -34.26 13.12
N ILE A 189 22.02 -33.49 12.93
CA ILE A 189 23.32 -33.79 13.53
C ILE A 189 23.21 -33.80 15.07
N ILE A 190 22.61 -32.76 15.66
CA ILE A 190 22.43 -32.64 17.10
C ILE A 190 21.60 -33.81 17.66
N GLU A 191 20.48 -34.15 16.99
CA GLU A 191 19.60 -35.24 17.42
C GLU A 191 20.30 -36.61 17.35
N THR A 192 21.08 -36.86 16.30
CA THR A 192 21.87 -38.09 16.16
C THR A 192 22.92 -38.21 17.26
N HIS A 193 23.70 -37.14 17.51
CA HIS A 193 24.69 -37.14 18.58
C HIS A 193 24.07 -37.32 19.97
N ARG A 194 22.95 -36.65 20.23
CA ARG A 194 22.20 -36.79 21.49
C ARG A 194 21.76 -38.23 21.69
N LYS A 195 21.18 -38.85 20.66
CA LYS A 195 20.72 -40.23 20.74
C LYS A 195 21.87 -41.19 21.04
N ALA A 196 23.03 -40.99 20.39
CA ALA A 196 24.22 -41.82 20.63
C ALA A 196 24.77 -41.68 22.05
N PHE A 197 24.65 -40.51 22.68
CA PHE A 197 25.09 -40.30 24.07
C PHE A 197 24.22 -41.02 25.11
N PHE A 198 22.93 -41.19 24.83
CA PHE A 198 21.96 -41.85 25.74
C PHE A 198 21.64 -43.30 25.35
N ALA A 199 22.28 -43.84 24.32
CA ALA A 199 22.16 -45.24 23.89
C ALA A 199 23.14 -46.13 24.67
#